data_AF-A0A8S9C1N2-F1
#
_entry.id   AF-A0A8S9C1N2-F1
#
_cell.length_a   1.000
_cell.length_b   1.000
_cell.length_c   1.000
_cell.angle_alpha   90.00
_cell.angle_beta   90.00
_cell.angle_gamma   90.00
#
_symmetry.space_group_name_H-M   'P 1'
#
loop_
_entity.id
_entity.type
_entity.pdbx_description
1 polymer ?
#
loop_
_entity_poly.entity_id
_entity_poly.type
_entity_poly.pdbx_seq_one_letter_code
_entity_poly.pdbx_strand_id
1 'polypeptide(L)'
;MDIRLLQPSDIPHVQHANITNLPENYFMKYYLYHALSWPQLSYVAVDVSRPKKTPYDYPRIVGYVLAKMEEDPPDGVQHGHITSLSVMRTHRRLGIAEKLMRQSQKAMVETFGAQYVSLHVRVSNMAALRLYRDTLGFKNEKVEAKYYADGEDAYSMKLDLGFIREQIMDEQEAEEVDEGEPVGQLGNKEELPVRNKDEGKKRKVRVGRGLGVGDLVERDESHKA
;
A
#
# COMPACT_ATOMS: atom_id res chain seq x y z
N MET A 1 0.95 2.39 -14.61
CA MET A 1 1.22 1.16 -13.84
C MET A 1 0.05 0.98 -12.91
N ASP A 2 -0.64 -0.13 -13.04
CA ASP A 2 -1.73 -0.52 -12.16
C ASP A 2 -1.15 -1.13 -10.88
N ILE A 3 -1.76 -0.87 -9.72
CA ILE A 3 -1.37 -1.45 -8.43
C ILE A 3 -2.57 -2.22 -7.91
N ARG A 4 -2.38 -3.52 -7.69
CA ARG A 4 -3.44 -4.41 -7.23
C ARG A 4 -2.89 -5.49 -6.32
N LEU A 5 -3.80 -6.18 -5.62
CA LEU A 5 -3.47 -7.36 -4.81
C LEU A 5 -2.76 -8.43 -5.65
N LEU A 6 -1.81 -9.12 -5.01
CA LEU A 6 -1.12 -10.27 -5.58
C LEU A 6 -2.10 -11.43 -5.74
N GLN A 7 -2.13 -12.02 -6.93
CA GLN A 7 -2.87 -13.26 -7.18
C GLN A 7 -1.90 -14.46 -7.22
N PRO A 8 -2.34 -15.67 -6.82
CA PRO A 8 -1.48 -16.85 -6.91
C PRO A 8 -0.91 -17.12 -8.31
N SER A 9 -1.65 -16.76 -9.36
CA SER A 9 -1.20 -16.86 -10.76
C SER A 9 -0.07 -15.88 -11.12
N ASP A 10 0.13 -14.80 -10.35
CA ASP A 10 1.22 -13.85 -10.55
C ASP A 10 2.56 -14.38 -10.03
N ILE A 11 2.56 -15.39 -9.15
CA ILE A 11 3.74 -15.81 -8.39
C ILE A 11 4.95 -16.14 -9.28
N PRO A 12 4.84 -16.89 -10.39
CA PRO A 12 6.01 -17.14 -11.26
C PRO A 12 6.65 -15.85 -11.78
N HIS A 13 5.85 -14.81 -12.02
CA HIS A 13 6.31 -13.52 -12.53
C HIS A 13 6.90 -12.65 -11.41
N VAL A 14 6.35 -12.74 -10.20
CA VAL A 14 6.91 -12.13 -8.99
C VAL A 14 8.26 -12.75 -8.65
N GLN A 15 8.38 -14.09 -8.69
CA GLN A 15 9.64 -14.78 -8.48
C GLN A 15 10.68 -14.40 -9.54
N HIS A 16 10.28 -14.31 -10.81
CA HIS A 16 11.17 -13.83 -11.86
C HIS A 16 11.64 -12.39 -11.61
N ALA A 17 10.75 -11.51 -11.14
CA ALA A 17 11.11 -10.14 -10.75
C ALA A 17 12.08 -10.10 -9.56
N ASN A 18 11.91 -10.98 -8.57
CA ASN A 18 12.83 -11.14 -7.44
C ASN A 18 14.23 -11.53 -7.92
N ILE A 19 14.36 -12.62 -8.68
CA ILE A 19 15.64 -13.12 -9.24
C ILE A 19 16.35 -12.06 -10.08
N THR A 20 15.60 -11.23 -10.81
CA THR A 20 16.18 -10.18 -11.65
C THR A 20 16.72 -9.00 -10.84
N ASN A 21 16.15 -8.72 -9.67
CA ASN A 21 16.42 -7.47 -8.94
C ASN A 21 17.17 -7.64 -7.62
N LEU A 22 17.11 -8.82 -6.99
CA LEU A 22 17.58 -9.06 -5.63
C LEU A 22 18.47 -10.31 -5.56
N PRO A 23 19.54 -10.28 -4.76
CA PRO A 23 20.35 -11.48 -4.48
C PRO A 23 19.65 -12.45 -3.52
N GLU A 24 18.75 -11.97 -2.66
CA GLU A 24 17.95 -12.79 -1.75
C GLU A 24 16.75 -13.42 -2.48
N ASN A 25 16.86 -14.73 -2.73
CA ASN A 25 15.93 -15.51 -3.53
C ASN A 25 15.24 -16.62 -2.73
N TYR A 26 14.03 -16.97 -3.13
CA TYR A 26 13.19 -17.94 -2.42
C TYR A 26 12.59 -19.00 -3.35
N PHE A 27 12.31 -20.18 -2.77
CA PHE A 27 11.56 -21.22 -3.46
C PHE A 27 10.10 -20.81 -3.68
N MET A 28 9.48 -21.34 -4.73
CA MET A 28 8.06 -21.12 -5.06
C MET A 28 7.12 -21.36 -3.87
N LYS A 29 7.41 -22.41 -3.07
CA LYS A 29 6.65 -22.77 -1.87
C LYS A 29 6.56 -21.60 -0.87
N TYR A 30 7.60 -20.78 -0.76
CA TYR A 30 7.62 -19.67 0.18
C TYR A 30 6.70 -18.52 -0.26
N TYR A 31 6.61 -18.26 -1.56
CA TYR A 31 5.64 -17.31 -2.11
C TYR A 31 4.20 -17.79 -1.92
N LEU A 32 3.95 -19.09 -2.16
CA LEU A 32 2.64 -19.70 -1.92
C LEU A 32 2.23 -19.60 -0.46
N TYR A 33 3.16 -19.84 0.46
CA TYR A 33 2.91 -19.66 1.90
C TYR A 33 2.44 -18.23 2.22
N HIS A 34 3.09 -17.18 1.70
CA HIS A 34 2.63 -15.80 1.90
C HIS A 34 1.24 -15.56 1.29
N ALA A 35 1.04 -15.99 0.04
CA ALA A 35 -0.21 -15.76 -0.68
C ALA A 35 -1.40 -16.49 -0.06
N LEU A 36 -1.17 -17.60 0.63
CA LEU A 36 -2.21 -18.40 1.28
C LEU A 36 -2.44 -18.02 2.75
N SER A 37 -1.39 -17.62 3.48
CA SER A 37 -1.50 -17.21 4.89
C SER A 37 -2.00 -15.78 5.03
N TRP A 38 -1.53 -14.84 4.19
CA TRP A 38 -1.87 -13.42 4.27
C TRP A 38 -2.19 -12.83 2.88
N PRO A 39 -3.26 -13.29 2.22
CA PRO A 39 -3.59 -12.87 0.85
C PRO A 39 -3.81 -11.36 0.69
N GLN A 40 -4.17 -10.65 1.76
CA GLN A 40 -4.48 -9.20 1.74
C GLN A 40 -3.23 -8.31 1.75
N LEU A 41 -2.06 -8.85 2.10
CA LEU A 41 -0.88 -8.02 2.44
C LEU A 41 0.08 -7.79 1.28
N SER A 42 0.07 -8.67 0.28
CA SER A 42 1.01 -8.63 -0.83
C SER A 42 0.38 -7.99 -2.06
N TYR A 43 1.11 -7.08 -2.70
CA TYR A 43 0.63 -6.30 -3.84
C TYR A 43 1.63 -6.37 -4.99
N VAL A 44 1.12 -6.20 -6.21
CA VAL A 44 1.90 -6.16 -7.44
C VAL A 44 1.63 -4.88 -8.22
N ALA A 45 2.66 -4.40 -8.90
CA ALA A 45 2.57 -3.34 -9.89
C ALA A 45 2.63 -3.95 -11.29
N VAL A 46 1.60 -3.72 -12.09
CA VAL A 46 1.42 -4.31 -13.42
C VAL A 46 1.54 -3.22 -14.50
N ASP A 47 2.32 -3.52 -15.54
CA ASP A 47 2.27 -2.76 -16.77
C ASP A 47 1.10 -3.22 -17.65
N VAL A 48 -0.04 -2.55 -17.47
CA VAL A 48 -1.28 -2.80 -18.23
C VAL A 48 -1.22 -2.24 -19.66
N SER A 49 -0.25 -1.37 -19.97
CA SER A 49 -0.12 -0.79 -21.31
C SER A 49 0.61 -1.71 -22.28
N ARG A 50 1.27 -2.76 -21.78
CA ARG A 50 1.97 -3.74 -22.61
C ARG A 50 0.97 -4.51 -23.47
N PRO A 51 1.08 -4.46 -24.81
CA PRO A 51 0.21 -5.24 -25.68
C PRO A 51 0.47 -6.75 -25.47
N LYS A 52 -0.62 -7.52 -25.39
CA LYS A 52 -0.55 -8.98 -25.34
C LYS A 52 -0.07 -9.50 -26.69
N LYS A 53 1.00 -10.30 -26.70
CA LYS A 53 1.48 -10.95 -27.93
C LYS A 53 0.73 -12.24 -28.22
N THR A 54 0.32 -12.93 -27.16
CA THR A 54 -0.48 -14.16 -27.25
C THR A 54 -1.71 -14.06 -26.34
N PRO A 55 -2.76 -14.86 -26.58
CA PRO A 55 -3.91 -14.95 -25.67
C PRO A 55 -3.55 -15.42 -24.26
N TYR A 56 -2.41 -16.11 -24.11
CA TYR A 56 -1.91 -16.68 -22.85
C TYR A 56 -0.87 -15.78 -22.16
N ASP A 57 -0.64 -14.56 -22.67
CA ASP A 57 0.28 -13.61 -22.04
C ASP A 57 -0.23 -13.25 -20.63
N TYR A 58 0.61 -13.54 -19.64
CA TYR A 58 0.38 -13.15 -18.26
C TYR A 58 0.57 -11.63 -18.05
N PRO A 59 -0.02 -11.08 -16.97
CA PRO A 59 0.23 -9.70 -16.55
C PRO A 59 1.73 -9.42 -16.38
N ARG A 60 2.21 -8.32 -16.95
CA ARG A 60 3.62 -7.94 -16.83
C ARG A 60 3.87 -7.29 -15.48
N ILE A 61 4.34 -8.08 -14.53
CA ILE A 61 4.78 -7.59 -13.21
C ILE A 61 6.06 -6.77 -13.36
N VAL A 62 6.00 -5.51 -12.95
CA VAL A 62 7.14 -4.58 -12.95
C VAL A 62 7.61 -4.19 -11.55
N GLY A 63 6.85 -4.56 -10.52
CA GLY A 63 7.23 -4.46 -9.12
C GLY A 63 6.27 -5.24 -8.24
N TYR A 64 6.70 -5.53 -7.02
CA TYR A 64 5.88 -6.23 -6.04
C TYR A 64 6.33 -5.88 -4.63
N VAL A 65 5.42 -6.05 -3.68
CA VAL A 65 5.70 -6.16 -2.24
C VAL A 65 5.16 -7.50 -1.76
N LEU A 66 6.02 -8.28 -1.10
CA LEU A 66 5.69 -9.52 -0.44
C LEU A 66 5.79 -9.27 1.06
N ALA A 67 4.67 -9.44 1.75
CA ALA A 67 4.53 -9.10 3.15
C ALA A 67 3.80 -10.22 3.93
N LYS A 68 4.10 -10.29 5.22
CA LYS A 68 3.50 -11.24 6.17
C LYS A 68 3.17 -10.54 7.48
N MET A 69 2.37 -11.19 8.33
CA MET A 69 2.37 -10.91 9.76
C MET A 69 3.45 -11.75 10.44
N GLU A 70 4.04 -11.23 11.52
CA GLU A 70 4.92 -12.06 12.35
C GLU A 70 4.07 -13.00 13.20
N GLU A 71 4.34 -14.31 13.11
CA GLU A 71 3.54 -15.34 13.78
C GLU A 71 3.88 -15.44 15.27
N ASP A 72 5.17 -15.33 15.61
CA ASP A 72 5.68 -15.42 16.97
C ASP A 72 6.44 -14.13 17.36
N PRO A 73 5.73 -13.02 17.62
CA PRO A 73 6.35 -11.76 17.97
C PRO A 73 7.06 -11.86 19.34
N PRO A 74 8.38 -11.57 19.43
CA PRO A 74 9.14 -11.73 20.67
C PRO A 74 8.71 -10.75 21.78
N ASP A 75 8.10 -9.63 21.40
CA ASP A 75 7.54 -8.61 22.29
C ASP A 75 6.05 -8.85 22.60
N GLY A 76 5.44 -9.88 22.02
CA GLY A 76 4.00 -10.16 22.12
C GLY A 76 3.12 -9.16 21.37
N VAL A 77 3.71 -8.27 20.56
CA VAL A 77 2.98 -7.22 19.84
C VAL A 77 2.78 -7.64 18.39
N GLN A 78 1.51 -7.67 17.96
CA GLN A 78 1.16 -8.01 16.59
C GLN A 78 1.69 -6.95 15.60
N HIS A 79 2.52 -7.39 14.66
CA HIS A 79 3.18 -6.51 13.70
C HIS A 79 3.39 -7.20 12.36
N GLY A 80 3.46 -6.38 11.31
CA GLY A 80 3.76 -6.85 9.95
C GLY A 80 5.27 -6.91 9.70
N HIS A 81 5.67 -7.72 8.73
CA HIS A 81 7.04 -7.80 8.23
C HIS A 81 7.09 -7.75 6.70
N ILE A 82 7.98 -6.94 6.15
CA ILE A 82 8.23 -6.87 4.71
C ILE A 82 9.31 -7.88 4.33
N THR A 83 8.87 -9.01 3.80
CA THR A 83 9.76 -10.09 3.35
C THR A 83 10.58 -9.66 2.13
N SER A 84 9.94 -9.02 1.14
CA SER A 84 10.63 -8.62 -0.08
C SER A 84 9.90 -7.50 -0.81
N LEU A 85 10.64 -6.50 -1.27
CA LEU A 85 10.13 -5.38 -2.07
C LEU A 85 11.08 -5.17 -3.24
N SER A 86 10.57 -5.20 -4.47
CA SER A 86 11.39 -4.85 -5.63
C SER A 86 10.59 -4.18 -6.73
N VAL A 87 11.29 -3.33 -7.48
CA VAL A 87 10.77 -2.70 -8.71
C VAL A 87 11.85 -2.83 -9.78
N MET A 88 11.44 -3.31 -10.95
CA MET A 88 12.27 -3.44 -12.14
C MET A 88 13.00 -2.12 -12.41
N ARG A 89 14.30 -2.19 -12.73
CA ARG A 89 15.14 -0.99 -12.92
C ARG A 89 14.54 0.03 -13.90
N THR A 90 13.91 -0.45 -14.97
CA THR A 90 13.24 0.36 -15.99
C THR A 90 12.02 1.14 -15.49
N HIS A 91 11.48 0.79 -14.32
CA HIS A 91 10.26 1.37 -13.75
C HIS A 91 10.51 2.06 -12.38
N ARG A 92 11.77 2.24 -11.99
CA ARG A 92 12.13 2.95 -10.75
C ARG A 92 11.89 4.45 -10.88
N ARG A 93 11.83 5.14 -9.74
CA ARG A 93 11.57 6.60 -9.63
C ARG A 93 10.19 7.06 -10.12
N LEU A 94 9.24 6.13 -10.24
CA LEU A 94 7.84 6.40 -10.57
C LEU A 94 6.90 6.34 -9.34
N GLY A 95 7.46 6.31 -8.12
CA GLY A 95 6.69 6.20 -6.87
C GLY A 95 6.04 4.82 -6.63
N ILE A 96 6.33 3.81 -7.45
CA ILE A 96 5.70 2.48 -7.38
C ILE A 96 5.94 1.81 -6.02
N ALA A 97 7.19 1.78 -5.56
CA ALA A 97 7.56 1.12 -4.31
C ALA A 97 6.87 1.76 -3.10
N GLU A 98 6.75 3.10 -3.08
CA GLU A 98 6.03 3.82 -2.04
C GLU A 98 4.55 3.42 -2.01
N LYS A 99 3.88 3.43 -3.17
CA LYS A 99 2.47 3.06 -3.26
C LYS A 99 2.21 1.61 -2.86
N LEU A 100 3.06 0.68 -3.28
CA LEU A 100 2.98 -0.73 -2.87
C LEU A 100 3.09 -0.87 -1.35
N MET A 101 4.07 -0.21 -0.73
CA MET A 101 4.26 -0.23 0.72
C MET A 101 3.07 0.34 1.47
N ARG A 102 2.53 1.49 1.03
CA ARG A 102 1.36 2.11 1.69
C ARG A 102 0.11 1.22 1.64
N GLN A 103 -0.12 0.53 0.51
CA GLN A 103 -1.23 -0.42 0.39
C GLN A 103 -1.06 -1.62 1.34
N SER A 104 0.15 -2.19 1.40
CA SER A 104 0.47 -3.29 2.32
C SER A 104 0.30 -2.87 3.78
N GLN A 105 0.79 -1.69 4.15
CA GLN A 105 0.68 -1.12 5.51
C GLN A 105 -0.78 -0.89 5.92
N LYS A 106 -1.61 -0.32 5.02
CA LYS A 106 -3.05 -0.13 5.26
C LYS A 106 -3.71 -1.49 5.54
N ALA A 107 -3.48 -2.48 4.67
CA ALA A 107 -4.04 -3.82 4.85
C ALA A 107 -3.57 -4.55 6.13
N MET A 108 -2.32 -4.36 6.55
CA MET A 108 -1.79 -4.89 7.82
C MET A 108 -2.57 -4.35 9.02
N VAL A 109 -2.90 -3.05 8.99
CA VAL A 109 -3.68 -2.41 10.05
C VAL A 109 -5.13 -2.89 10.03
N GLU A 110 -5.79 -2.79 8.87
CA GLU A 110 -7.23 -3.06 8.75
C GLU A 110 -7.57 -4.51 9.04
N THR A 111 -6.79 -5.44 8.51
CA THR A 111 -7.12 -6.87 8.57
C THR A 111 -6.57 -7.54 9.83
N PHE A 112 -5.43 -7.06 10.34
CA PHE A 112 -4.67 -7.74 11.38
C PHE A 112 -4.30 -6.85 12.56
N GLY A 113 -4.80 -5.61 12.66
CA GLY A 113 -4.54 -4.75 13.82
C GLY A 113 -3.06 -4.46 14.08
N ALA A 114 -2.22 -4.50 13.04
CA ALA A 114 -0.77 -4.36 13.18
C ALA A 114 -0.38 -3.03 13.86
N GLN A 115 0.44 -3.11 14.90
CA GLN A 115 0.89 -1.92 15.64
C GLN A 115 2.08 -1.24 14.96
N TYR A 116 2.92 -2.03 14.31
CA TYR A 116 4.07 -1.54 13.56
C TYR A 116 4.36 -2.48 12.38
N VAL A 117 5.27 -2.06 11.51
CA VAL A 117 5.85 -2.90 10.47
C VAL A 117 7.38 -2.88 10.54
N SER A 118 8.00 -4.04 10.40
CA SER A 118 9.45 -4.21 10.41
C SER A 118 9.99 -4.67 9.06
N LEU A 119 11.27 -4.39 8.80
CA LEU A 119 12.00 -4.90 7.63
C LEU A 119 13.51 -4.90 7.88
N HIS A 120 14.24 -5.62 7.02
CA HIS A 120 15.69 -5.60 6.96
C HIS A 120 16.18 -5.00 5.66
N VAL A 121 17.22 -4.17 5.74
CA VAL A 121 17.84 -3.55 4.56
C VAL A 121 19.36 -3.51 4.69
N ARG A 122 20.05 -3.88 3.60
CA ARG A 122 21.51 -3.74 3.46
C ARG A 122 21.97 -2.33 3.80
N VAL A 123 23.00 -2.22 4.63
CA VAL A 123 23.58 -0.93 5.03
C VAL A 123 24.09 -0.13 3.83
N SER A 124 24.52 -0.79 2.75
CA SER A 124 24.98 -0.16 1.51
C SER A 124 23.86 0.30 0.56
N ASN A 125 22.60 -0.14 0.77
CA ASN A 125 21.51 0.10 -0.17
C ASN A 125 20.88 1.50 0.01
N MET A 126 21.60 2.52 -0.48
CA MET A 126 21.21 3.93 -0.35
C MET A 126 19.84 4.26 -0.97
N ALA A 127 19.45 3.58 -2.04
CA ALA A 127 18.17 3.83 -2.69
C ALA A 127 17.00 3.35 -1.82
N ALA A 128 17.11 2.16 -1.23
CA ALA A 128 16.11 1.62 -0.31
C ALA A 128 16.09 2.43 1.01
N LEU A 129 17.24 2.82 1.54
CA LEU A 129 17.31 3.64 2.75
C LEU A 129 16.60 4.99 2.61
N ARG A 130 16.75 5.66 1.45
CA ARG A 130 16.00 6.90 1.18
C ARG A 130 14.49 6.65 1.11
N LEU A 131 14.06 5.55 0.50
CA LEU A 131 12.64 5.18 0.46
C LEU A 131 12.11 4.95 1.88
N TYR A 132 12.75 4.07 2.64
CA TYR A 132 12.26 3.68 3.97
C TYR A 132 12.34 4.84 4.97
N ARG A 133 13.51 5.48 5.11
CA ARG A 133 13.72 6.54 6.09
C ARG A 133 13.04 7.85 5.69
N ASP A 134 13.32 8.34 4.49
CA ASP A 134 12.96 9.72 4.12
C ASP A 134 11.52 9.82 3.56
N THR A 135 11.02 8.78 2.90
CA THR A 135 9.70 8.80 2.25
C THR A 135 8.62 8.15 3.10
N LEU A 136 8.93 6.98 3.69
CA LEU A 136 7.98 6.18 4.46
C LEU A 136 8.09 6.39 5.98
N GLY A 137 9.15 7.04 6.47
CA GLY A 137 9.30 7.39 7.89
C GLY A 137 9.78 6.25 8.80
N PHE A 138 10.34 5.17 8.24
CA PHE A 138 10.95 4.10 9.03
C PHE A 138 12.14 4.63 9.84
N LYS A 139 12.27 4.12 11.06
CA LYS A 139 13.39 4.38 11.96
C LYS A 139 14.28 3.15 12.05
N ASN A 140 15.58 3.36 12.14
CA ASN A 140 16.53 2.27 12.39
C ASN A 140 16.45 1.87 13.88
N GLU A 141 16.17 0.60 14.16
CA GLU A 141 16.07 0.07 15.53
C GLU A 141 17.41 -0.51 15.98
N LYS A 142 18.04 -1.33 15.13
CA LYS A 142 19.32 -1.98 15.41
C LYS A 142 20.08 -2.34 14.14
N VAL A 143 21.38 -2.58 14.29
CA VAL A 143 22.23 -3.14 13.25
C VAL A 143 22.43 -4.63 13.54
N GLU A 144 22.08 -5.48 12.58
CA GLU A 144 22.32 -6.92 12.65
C GLU A 144 23.59 -7.26 11.87
N ALA A 145 24.63 -7.63 12.62
CA ALA A 145 25.94 -7.93 12.04
C ALA A 145 25.91 -9.22 11.22
N LYS A 146 26.51 -9.21 10.03
CA LYS A 146 26.60 -10.37 9.11
C LYS A 146 25.25 -11.04 8.85
N TYR A 147 24.20 -10.23 8.70
CA TYR A 147 22.84 -10.71 8.47
C TYR A 147 22.70 -11.40 7.10
N TYR A 148 23.31 -10.81 6.06
CA TYR A 148 23.25 -11.37 4.71
C TYR A 148 24.32 -12.44 4.49
N ALA A 149 24.07 -13.36 3.55
CA ALA A 149 24.93 -14.51 3.28
C ALA A 149 26.36 -14.15 2.82
N ASP A 150 26.54 -12.97 2.25
CA ASP A 150 27.85 -12.41 1.87
C ASP A 150 28.58 -11.71 3.03
N GLY A 151 27.98 -11.73 4.22
CA GLY A 151 28.51 -11.12 5.43
C GLY A 151 28.19 -9.63 5.57
N GLU A 152 27.39 -9.04 4.69
CA GLU A 152 26.94 -7.66 4.86
C GLU A 152 25.98 -7.52 6.06
N ASP A 153 26.14 -6.43 6.80
CA ASP A 153 25.25 -6.05 7.88
C ASP A 153 23.89 -5.56 7.35
N ALA A 154 22.85 -5.70 8.18
CA ALA A 154 21.52 -5.17 7.90
C ALA A 154 21.11 -4.13 8.94
N TYR A 155 20.43 -3.08 8.50
CA TYR A 155 19.59 -2.29 9.38
C TYR A 155 18.24 -3.00 9.56
N SER A 156 17.89 -3.26 10.81
CA SER A 156 16.52 -3.64 11.19
C SER A 156 15.75 -2.34 11.41
N MET A 157 14.79 -2.08 10.52
CA MET A 157 14.01 -0.85 10.52
C MET A 157 12.56 -1.11 10.94
N LYS A 158 11.99 -0.14 11.67
CA LYS A 158 10.63 -0.20 12.21
C LYS A 158 9.86 1.07 11.88
N LEU A 159 8.59 0.92 11.49
CA LEU A 159 7.64 2.01 11.32
C LEU A 159 6.44 1.77 12.24
N ASP A 160 6.17 2.74 13.11
CA ASP A 160 4.95 2.78 13.93
C ASP A 160 3.74 3.07 13.05
N LEU A 161 2.68 2.26 13.17
CA LEU A 161 1.47 2.36 12.35
C LEU A 161 0.34 3.13 13.06
N GLY A 162 0.58 3.74 14.23
CA GLY A 162 -0.40 4.48 15.02
C GLY A 162 -1.12 5.57 14.22
N PHE A 163 -0.37 6.36 13.43
CA PHE A 163 -0.97 7.37 12.57
C PHE A 163 -1.90 6.78 11.49
N ILE A 164 -1.52 5.65 10.89
CA ILE A 164 -2.36 4.98 9.88
C ILE A 164 -3.62 4.40 10.53
N ARG A 165 -3.50 3.88 11.75
CA ARG A 165 -4.64 3.40 12.55
C ARG A 165 -5.64 4.50 12.85
N GLU A 166 -5.15 5.65 13.32
CA GLU A 166 -6.00 6.83 13.58
C GLU A 166 -6.75 7.26 12.31
N GLN A 167 -6.05 7.34 11.16
CA GLN A 167 -6.69 7.70 9.89
C GLN A 167 -7.79 6.72 9.46
N ILE A 168 -7.58 5.42 9.64
CA ILE A 168 -8.58 4.40 9.28
C ILE A 168 -9.80 4.49 10.20
N MET A 169 -9.58 4.73 11.50
CA MET A 169 -10.69 4.92 12.45
C MET A 169 -11.52 6.16 12.09
N ASP A 170 -10.86 7.27 11.75
CA ASP A 170 -11.54 8.49 11.30
C ASP A 170 -12.33 8.27 9.98
N GLU A 171 -11.79 7.48 9.04
CA GLU A 171 -12.48 7.12 7.79
C GLU A 171 -13.74 6.28 8.07
N GLN A 172 -13.66 5.31 8.98
CA GLN A 172 -14.79 4.46 9.36
C GLN A 172 -15.90 5.25 10.07
N GLU A 173 -15.54 6.12 11.02
CA GLU A 173 -16.51 6.98 11.70
C GLU A 173 -17.23 7.93 10.72
N ALA A 174 -16.54 8.41 9.68
CA ALA A 174 -17.14 9.26 8.66
C ALA A 174 -18.15 8.50 7.77
N GLU A 175 -17.85 7.24 7.41
CA GLU A 175 -18.76 6.39 6.63
C GLU A 175 -20.01 5.99 7.43
N GLU A 176 -19.86 5.66 8.72
CA GLU A 176 -20.99 5.33 9.60
C GLU A 176 -21.95 6.53 9.80
N VAL A 177 -21.46 7.76 9.75
CA VAL A 177 -22.29 8.97 9.87
C VAL A 177 -23.09 9.24 8.58
N ASP A 178 -22.59 8.86 7.41
CA ASP A 178 -23.26 9.04 6.11
C ASP A 178 -24.38 8.02 5.87
N GLU A 179 -24.24 6.78 6.39
CA GLU A 179 -25.29 5.76 6.34
C GLU A 179 -26.44 6.00 7.35
N GLY A 180 -26.31 7.00 8.22
CA GLY A 180 -27.23 7.28 9.33
C GLY A 180 -28.47 8.13 9.00
N GLU A 181 -28.61 8.66 7.78
CA GLU A 181 -29.82 9.40 7.39
C GLU A 181 -30.86 8.49 6.72
N PRO A 182 -32.01 8.19 7.36
CA PRO A 182 -33.10 7.48 6.70
C PRO A 182 -33.68 8.34 5.57
N VAL A 183 -33.44 7.94 4.33
CA VAL A 183 -34.07 8.53 3.14
C VAL A 183 -35.56 8.14 3.12
N GLY A 184 -36.37 8.91 3.84
CA GLY A 184 -37.82 8.80 3.76
C GLY A 184 -38.57 9.09 5.05
N GLN A 185 -38.76 10.37 5.39
CA GLN A 185 -39.98 10.79 6.07
C GLN A 185 -40.59 11.97 5.32
N LEU A 186 -41.65 11.67 4.57
CA LEU A 186 -42.57 12.68 4.05
C LEU A 186 -43.24 13.38 5.23
N GLY A 187 -42.83 14.62 5.46
CA GLY A 187 -43.66 15.69 6.03
C GLY A 187 -44.10 15.52 7.49
N ASN A 188 -43.38 16.15 8.41
CA ASN A 188 -44.01 17.13 9.28
C ASN A 188 -42.97 18.11 9.84
N LYS A 189 -43.29 19.41 9.74
CA LYS A 189 -42.53 20.49 10.37
C LYS A 189 -42.74 20.41 11.87
N GLU A 190 -41.68 20.26 12.64
CA GLU A 190 -41.56 20.86 13.98
C GLU A 190 -40.08 20.96 14.36
N GLU A 191 -39.67 22.16 14.80
CA GLU A 191 -38.31 22.60 15.10
C GLU A 191 -37.78 22.03 16.42
N LEU A 192 -36.53 21.56 16.47
CA LEU A 192 -35.75 21.36 17.70
C LEU A 192 -34.23 21.59 17.42
N PRO A 193 -33.42 21.91 18.45
CA PRO A 193 -32.46 23.01 18.39
C PRO A 193 -31.05 22.65 17.92
N VAL A 194 -30.38 23.68 17.38
CA VAL A 194 -28.98 23.70 16.93
C VAL A 194 -28.02 23.41 18.09
N ARG A 195 -27.22 22.35 17.96
CA ARG A 195 -26.10 22.04 18.85
C ARG A 195 -24.81 22.63 18.26
N ASN A 196 -24.21 23.60 18.95
CA ASN A 196 -22.96 24.26 18.55
C ASN A 196 -21.83 23.24 18.37
N LYS A 197 -21.23 23.20 17.17
CA LYS A 197 -19.97 22.51 16.89
C LYS A 197 -18.81 23.42 17.28
N ASP A 198 -17.99 22.94 18.20
CA ASP A 198 -16.69 23.53 18.55
C ASP A 198 -15.76 23.58 17.33
N GLU A 199 -15.11 24.73 17.13
CA GLU A 199 -14.23 24.99 16.00
C GLU A 199 -12.88 24.26 16.18
N GLY A 200 -12.78 23.03 15.68
CA GLY A 200 -11.51 22.32 15.48
C GLY A 200 -10.66 22.99 14.39
N LYS A 201 -9.44 23.41 14.75
CA LYS A 201 -8.42 24.04 13.89
C LYS A 201 -8.25 23.34 12.54
N LYS A 202 -8.79 23.93 11.47
CA LYS A 202 -8.59 23.46 10.09
C LYS A 202 -7.21 23.87 9.57
N ARG A 203 -6.37 22.91 9.19
CA ARG A 203 -5.10 23.15 8.47
C ARG A 203 -5.32 22.89 6.98
N LYS A 204 -5.06 23.89 6.13
CA LYS A 204 -5.25 23.79 4.66
C LYS A 204 -4.27 22.78 4.06
N VAL A 205 -4.81 21.71 3.49
CA VAL A 205 -4.06 20.80 2.60
C VAL A 205 -4.55 21.03 1.17
N ARG A 206 -3.62 21.18 0.23
CA ARG A 206 -3.90 21.52 -1.17
C ARG A 206 -4.27 20.23 -1.93
N VAL A 207 -5.55 19.88 -1.93
CA VAL A 207 -6.10 18.77 -2.70
C VAL A 207 -6.31 19.23 -4.14
N GLY A 208 -5.70 18.53 -5.10
CA GLY A 208 -5.92 18.77 -6.53
C GLY A 208 -7.37 18.41 -6.90
N ARG A 209 -8.04 19.30 -7.63
CA ARG A 209 -9.42 19.08 -8.10
C ARG A 209 -9.49 17.81 -8.96
N GLY A 210 -10.26 16.81 -8.53
CA GLY A 210 -10.85 15.85 -9.45
C GLY A 210 -12.01 16.53 -10.16
N LEU A 211 -11.97 16.57 -11.50
CA LEU A 211 -13.12 16.99 -12.30
C LEU A 211 -14.18 15.90 -12.17
N GLY A 212 -15.34 16.26 -11.61
CA GLY A 212 -16.48 15.36 -11.49
C GLY A 212 -17.21 15.23 -12.83
N VAL A 213 -18.01 14.18 -12.94
CA VAL A 213 -18.75 13.78 -14.16
C VAL A 213 -19.74 14.86 -14.67
N GLY A 214 -19.94 15.96 -13.92
CA GLY A 214 -20.74 17.11 -14.33
C GLY A 214 -20.05 18.13 -15.26
N ASP A 215 -18.74 18.00 -15.51
CA ASP A 215 -17.99 18.92 -16.40
C ASP A 215 -17.93 18.44 -17.89
N LEU A 216 -18.67 17.40 -18.25
CA LEU A 216 -18.80 16.95 -19.64
C LEU A 216 -19.91 17.74 -20.34
N VAL A 217 -19.53 18.86 -20.97
CA VAL A 217 -20.40 19.59 -21.90
C VAL A 217 -20.23 18.99 -23.30
N GLU A 218 -21.30 18.42 -23.86
CA GLU A 218 -21.38 18.05 -25.28
C GLU A 218 -21.18 19.28 -26.16
N ARG A 219 -20.20 19.21 -27.07
CA ARG A 219 -20.01 20.20 -28.13
C ARG A 219 -20.77 19.73 -29.38
N ASP A 220 -21.84 20.42 -29.72
CA ASP A 220 -22.51 20.30 -31.02
C ASP A 220 -21.77 21.17 -32.05
N GLU A 221 -21.22 20.57 -33.10
CA GLU A 221 -20.49 21.25 -34.19
C GLU A 221 -21.37 21.56 -35.41
N SER A 222 -22.70 21.50 -35.28
CA SER A 222 -23.61 21.99 -36.32
C SER A 222 -23.95 23.46 -36.10
N HIS A 223 -23.12 24.36 -36.65
CA HIS A 223 -23.42 25.72 -37.14
C HIS A 223 -22.30 26.74 -36.87
N LYS A 224 -21.48 26.96 -37.90
CA LYS A 224 -20.88 28.23 -38.40
C LYS A 224 -19.56 27.90 -39.10
N ALA A 225 -19.26 28.32 -40.31
CA ALA A 225 -19.98 28.88 -41.44
C ALA A 225 -19.01 28.73 -42.62
#